data_AF-A0A1Q3C9X3-F1
#
_entry.id   AF-A0A1Q3C9X3-F1
#
_cell.length_a   1.000
_cell.length_b   1.000
_cell.length_c   1.000
_cell.angle_alpha   90.00
_cell.angle_beta   90.00
_cell.angle_gamma   90.00
#
_symmetry.space_group_name_H-M   'P 1'
#
loop_
_entity.id
_entity.type
_entity.pdbx_description
1 polymer ?
#
loop_
_entity_poly.entity_id
_entity_poly.type
_entity_poly.pdbx_seq_one_letter_code
_entity_poly.pdbx_strand_id
1 'polypeptide(L)'
;MTFLVVDTPSPYNAIVGRPGLNLMEAIVSTRHLLMKFPTRFGVGEVRGDQQAARQCYKTVISDKGKDKALPIANMELRGDIEPKCPQPVEDVLQEPMEEVDNEKVFQVGSQLGEAEKGELIIFLRNNKDVFAWSAEEVPGISSAIMVHKLRVDPARPPTRQKKRNFAPER
;
A
#
# COMPACT_ATOMS: atom_id res chain seq x y z
N MET A 1 20.92 -13.30 -0.97
CA MET A 1 19.47 -13.56 -0.80
C MET A 1 19.03 -14.42 -1.98
N THR A 2 18.39 -15.56 -1.72
CA THR A 2 17.87 -16.49 -2.73
C THR A 2 16.36 -16.26 -2.83
N PHE A 3 15.87 -15.90 -4.01
CA PHE A 3 14.45 -15.71 -4.27
C PHE A 3 13.91 -16.90 -5.06
N LEU A 4 12.69 -17.34 -4.75
CA LEU A 4 11.96 -18.31 -5.55
C LEU A 4 11.08 -17.54 -6.54
N VAL A 5 11.32 -17.75 -7.84
CA VAL A 5 10.44 -17.22 -8.90
C VAL A 5 9.44 -18.32 -9.23
N VAL A 6 8.16 -18.04 -9.01
CA VAL A 6 7.06 -18.95 -9.30
C VAL A 6 6.26 -18.38 -10.46
N ASP A 7 6.20 -19.12 -11.57
CA ASP A 7 5.41 -18.74 -12.75
C ASP A 7 3.96 -19.23 -12.57
N THR A 8 3.17 -18.42 -11.87
CA THR A 8 1.75 -18.72 -11.61
C THR A 8 0.88 -17.48 -11.83
N PRO A 9 -0.29 -17.61 -12.47
CA PRO A 9 -1.24 -16.52 -12.58
C PRO A 9 -1.75 -16.13 -11.18
N SER A 10 -1.58 -14.85 -10.82
CA SER A 10 -2.08 -14.29 -9.56
C SER A 10 -3.13 -13.21 -9.85
N PRO A 11 -4.28 -13.21 -9.16
CA PRO A 11 -5.27 -12.14 -9.28
C PRO A 11 -4.87 -10.87 -8.51
N TYR A 12 -3.76 -10.90 -7.76
CA TYR A 12 -3.30 -9.80 -6.91
C TYR A 12 -2.17 -8.99 -7.55
N ASN A 13 -2.20 -7.68 -7.33
CA ASN A 13 -1.08 -6.81 -7.68
C ASN A 13 0.06 -7.01 -6.68
N ALA A 14 1.26 -7.37 -7.17
CA ALA A 14 2.46 -7.39 -6.34
C ALA A 14 2.96 -5.94 -6.13
N ILE A 15 2.97 -5.48 -4.87
CA ILE A 15 3.53 -4.18 -4.51
C ILE A 15 5.00 -4.38 -4.14
N VAL A 16 5.88 -3.94 -5.03
CA VAL A 16 7.34 -3.98 -4.79
C VAL A 16 7.81 -2.57 -4.46
N GLY A 17 8.33 -2.39 -3.25
CA GLY A 17 8.90 -1.11 -2.82
C GLY A 17 10.18 -0.74 -3.58
N ARG A 18 10.55 0.55 -3.53
CA ARG A 18 11.82 1.06 -4.10
C ARG A 18 13.06 0.27 -3.65
N PRO A 19 13.22 -0.13 -2.37
CA PRO A 19 14.35 -0.97 -1.96
C PRO A 19 14.39 -2.31 -2.70
N GLY A 20 13.23 -2.95 -2.89
CA GLY A 20 13.12 -4.23 -3.60
C GLY A 20 13.44 -4.10 -5.09
N LEU A 21 12.93 -3.05 -5.75
CA LEU A 21 13.25 -2.77 -7.15
C LEU A 21 14.75 -2.50 -7.35
N ASN A 22 15.37 -1.72 -6.47
CA ASN A 22 16.80 -1.45 -6.51
C ASN A 22 17.62 -2.72 -6.28
N LEU A 23 17.22 -3.57 -5.34
CA LEU A 23 17.89 -4.83 -5.05
C LEU A 23 17.87 -5.80 -6.23
N MET A 24 16.78 -5.79 -7.01
CA MET A 24 16.63 -6.60 -8.22
C MET A 24 17.23 -5.93 -9.46
N GLU A 25 17.79 -4.72 -9.35
CA GLU A 25 18.20 -3.91 -10.51
C GLU A 25 17.09 -3.79 -11.56
N ALA A 26 15.84 -3.73 -11.08
CA ALA A 26 14.66 -3.83 -11.92
C ALA A 26 14.37 -2.50 -12.63
N ILE A 27 14.07 -2.59 -13.93
CA ILE A 27 13.62 -1.47 -14.76
C ILE A 27 12.12 -1.65 -15.01
N VAL A 28 11.32 -0.69 -14.55
CA VAL A 28 9.86 -0.71 -14.67
C VAL A 28 9.40 0.28 -15.73
N SER A 29 8.63 -0.19 -16.70
CA SER A 29 7.91 0.63 -17.67
C SER A 29 6.42 0.62 -17.36
N THR A 30 5.94 1.68 -16.71
CA THR A 30 4.52 1.87 -16.40
C THR A 30 3.66 1.89 -17.66
N ARG A 31 4.15 2.54 -18.73
CA ARG A 31 3.44 2.64 -20.01
C ARG A 31 3.16 1.27 -20.65
N HIS A 32 4.09 0.33 -20.53
CA HIS A 32 3.98 -0.99 -21.14
C HIS A 32 3.60 -2.09 -20.12
N LEU A 33 3.34 -1.71 -18.86
CA LEU A 33 3.13 -2.62 -17.74
C LEU A 33 4.19 -3.74 -17.70
N LEU A 34 5.45 -3.38 -17.92
CA LEU A 34 6.55 -4.33 -18.07
C LEU A 34 7.62 -4.03 -17.03
N MET A 35 8.06 -5.06 -16.30
CA MET A 35 9.25 -5.00 -15.47
C MET A 35 10.32 -5.93 -16.03
N LYS A 36 11.55 -5.43 -16.14
CA LYS A 36 12.73 -6.20 -16.52
C LYS A 36 13.71 -6.26 -15.37
N PHE A 37 14.38 -7.39 -15.19
CA PHE A 37 15.41 -7.54 -14.16
C PHE A 37 16.46 -8.57 -14.59
N PRO A 38 17.74 -8.40 -14.22
CA PRO A 38 18.77 -9.39 -14.49
C PRO A 38 18.53 -10.70 -13.73
N THR A 39 18.79 -11.82 -14.40
CA THR A 39 18.80 -13.17 -13.84
C THR A 39 20.06 -13.89 -14.30
N ARG A 40 20.37 -15.03 -13.66
CA ARG A 40 21.52 -15.87 -14.06
C ARG A 40 21.43 -16.41 -15.49
N PHE A 41 20.23 -16.44 -16.07
CA PHE A 41 19.95 -16.97 -17.40
C PHE A 41 19.65 -15.87 -18.44
N GLY A 42 19.83 -14.60 -18.09
CA GLY A 42 19.51 -13.45 -18.94
C GLY A 42 18.52 -12.49 -18.29
N VAL A 43 17.74 -11.76 -19.08
CA VAL A 43 16.78 -10.78 -18.56
C VAL A 43 15.44 -11.46 -18.30
N GLY A 44 14.97 -11.40 -17.05
CA GLY A 44 13.61 -11.77 -16.68
C GLY A 44 12.64 -10.66 -17.06
N GLU A 45 11.44 -11.04 -17.54
CA GLU A 45 10.35 -10.11 -17.89
C GLU A 45 9.09 -10.45 -17.09
N VAL A 46 8.49 -9.45 -16.44
CA VAL A 46 7.14 -9.55 -15.88
C VAL A 46 6.24 -8.61 -16.67
N ARG A 47 5.19 -9.14 -17.28
CA ARG A 47 4.18 -8.38 -18.03
C ARG A 47 2.86 -8.36 -17.29
N GLY A 48 2.33 -7.17 -17.07
CA GLY A 48 0.96 -6.99 -16.63
C GLY A 48 0.00 -7.15 -17.81
N ASP A 49 -1.11 -7.85 -17.57
CA ASP A 49 -2.22 -7.92 -18.52
C ASP A 49 -3.29 -6.90 -18.14
N GLN A 50 -3.38 -5.82 -18.93
CA GLN A 50 -4.36 -4.77 -18.70
C GLN A 50 -5.80 -5.26 -18.90
N GLN A 51 -6.05 -6.23 -19.79
CA GLN A 51 -7.38 -6.78 -20.01
C GLN A 51 -7.80 -7.63 -18.82
N ALA A 52 -6.95 -8.56 -18.40
CA ALA A 52 -7.21 -9.37 -17.21
C ALA A 52 -7.44 -8.49 -15.97
N ALA A 53 -6.58 -7.48 -15.72
CA ALA A 53 -6.74 -6.56 -14.61
C ALA A 53 -8.09 -5.80 -14.66
N ARG A 54 -8.51 -5.35 -15.85
CA ARG A 54 -9.82 -4.69 -16.04
C ARG A 54 -10.99 -5.66 -15.81
N GLN A 55 -10.88 -6.91 -16.24
CA GLN A 55 -11.92 -7.92 -16.01
C GLN A 55 -12.03 -8.28 -14.53
N CYS A 56 -10.90 -8.45 -13.82
CA CYS A 56 -10.88 -8.63 -12.36
C CYS A 56 -11.53 -7.44 -11.64
N TYR A 57 -11.20 -6.20 -12.05
CA TYR A 57 -11.84 -5.02 -11.48
C TYR A 57 -13.35 -4.97 -11.76
N LYS A 58 -13.77 -5.25 -13.00
CA LYS A 58 -15.20 -5.29 -13.39
C LYS A 58 -15.98 -6.35 -12.63
N THR A 59 -15.42 -7.54 -12.46
CA THR A 59 -16.06 -8.65 -11.74
C THR A 59 -16.22 -8.30 -10.26
N VAL A 60 -15.19 -7.77 -9.60
CA VAL A 60 -15.29 -7.29 -8.21
C VAL A 60 -16.35 -6.19 -8.04
N ILE A 61 -16.45 -5.25 -8.98
CA ILE A 61 -17.47 -4.19 -8.90
C ILE A 61 -18.87 -4.73 -9.25
N SER A 62 -18.98 -5.70 -10.14
CA SER A 62 -20.27 -6.25 -10.56
C SER A 62 -20.84 -7.22 -9.52
N ASP A 63 -19.98 -7.88 -8.75
CA ASP A 63 -20.33 -8.76 -7.63
C ASP A 63 -20.81 -7.97 -6.39
N LYS A 64 -20.30 -6.74 -6.22
CA LYS A 64 -20.85 -5.75 -5.29
C LYS A 64 -22.02 -5.02 -5.96
N GLY A 65 -23.22 -5.57 -5.80
CA GLY A 65 -24.46 -5.02 -6.36
C GLY A 65 -24.50 -3.48 -6.36
N LYS A 66 -24.63 -2.92 -7.57
CA LYS A 66 -25.04 -1.53 -7.87
C LYS A 66 -24.56 -0.44 -6.89
N ASP A 67 -23.25 -0.33 -6.61
CA ASP A 67 -22.73 0.95 -6.12
C ASP A 67 -21.31 1.27 -6.62
N LYS A 68 -21.29 2.27 -7.52
CA LYS A 68 -20.20 3.19 -7.92
C LYS A 68 -18.84 2.57 -8.29
N ALA A 69 -18.76 2.06 -9.52
CA ALA A 69 -17.50 2.08 -10.29
C ALA A 69 -17.16 3.53 -10.67
N LEU A 70 -16.04 4.10 -10.20
CA LEU A 70 -15.47 5.29 -10.87
C LEU A 70 -14.42 4.85 -11.91
N PRO A 71 -14.49 5.35 -13.15
CA PRO A 71 -13.42 5.17 -14.12
C PRO A 71 -12.17 5.97 -13.72
N ILE A 72 -10.98 5.41 -13.96
CA ILE A 72 -9.66 6.02 -13.66
C ILE A 72 -9.32 7.21 -14.60
N ALA A 73 -10.26 7.61 -15.45
CA ALA A 73 -10.12 8.83 -16.25
C ALA A 73 -10.86 9.96 -15.53
N ASN A 74 -10.19 10.57 -14.56
CA ASN A 74 -10.28 11.96 -14.10
C ASN A 74 -9.90 12.00 -12.62
N MET A 75 -8.75 12.61 -12.36
CA MET A 75 -8.30 13.03 -11.04
C MET A 75 -9.16 14.22 -10.59
N GLU A 76 -10.41 13.95 -10.25
CA GLU A 76 -11.24 14.91 -9.50
C GLU A 76 -10.92 14.69 -8.03
N LEU A 77 -10.57 15.78 -7.35
CA LEU A 77 -10.29 15.83 -5.92
C LEU A 77 -11.54 15.37 -5.17
N ARG A 78 -11.60 14.07 -4.87
CA ARG A 78 -12.72 13.49 -4.13
C ARG A 78 -12.70 14.04 -2.70
N GLY A 79 -13.71 14.85 -2.38
CA GLY A 79 -14.07 15.16 -1.02
C GLY A 79 -14.27 13.86 -0.23
N ASP A 80 -13.75 13.84 0.99
CA ASP A 80 -13.95 12.92 2.10
C ASP A 80 -14.74 11.65 1.78
N ILE A 81 -14.19 10.79 0.91
CA ILE A 81 -14.57 9.37 0.90
C ILE A 81 -13.56 8.70 1.81
N GLU A 82 -13.98 8.48 3.04
CA GLU A 82 -13.27 7.62 3.97
C GLU A 82 -13.03 6.28 3.28
N PRO A 83 -11.76 5.88 3.04
CA PRO A 83 -11.47 4.63 2.35
C PRO A 83 -11.97 3.49 3.23
N LYS A 84 -13.05 2.84 2.79
CA LYS A 84 -13.59 1.67 3.48
C LYS A 84 -12.54 0.56 3.40
N CYS A 85 -11.85 0.30 4.51
CA CYS A 85 -10.87 -0.78 4.59
C CYS A 85 -11.52 -2.10 4.12
N PRO A 86 -10.81 -2.91 3.30
CA PRO A 86 -11.31 -4.23 2.93
C PRO A 86 -11.56 -5.04 4.20
N GLN A 87 -12.76 -5.60 4.30
CA GLN A 87 -13.12 -6.46 5.42
C GLN A 87 -12.48 -7.84 5.23
N PRO A 88 -12.02 -8.49 6.32
CA PRO A 88 -11.53 -9.86 6.26
C PRO A 88 -12.55 -10.79 5.58
N VAL A 89 -12.07 -11.70 4.74
CA VAL A 89 -12.90 -12.71 4.06
C VAL A 89 -13.29 -13.84 5.02
N GLU A 90 -12.54 -14.01 6.10
CA GLU A 90 -12.71 -15.06 7.11
C GLU A 90 -13.12 -14.46 8.45
N ASP A 91 -13.80 -15.26 9.28
CA ASP A 91 -14.15 -14.88 10.65
C ASP A 91 -12.88 -14.65 11.48
N VAL A 92 -12.88 -13.60 12.28
CA VAL A 92 -11.69 -13.15 13.02
C VAL A 92 -11.98 -13.11 14.52
N LEU A 93 -11.02 -13.57 15.31
CA LEU A 93 -11.06 -13.52 16.77
C LEU A 93 -10.31 -12.29 17.26
N GLN A 94 -10.91 -11.59 18.23
CA GLN A 94 -10.29 -10.44 18.88
C GLN A 94 -9.47 -10.92 20.08
N GLU A 95 -8.20 -10.54 20.10
CA GLU A 95 -7.27 -10.88 21.17
C GLU A 95 -6.68 -9.59 21.78
N PRO A 96 -6.77 -9.38 23.11
CA PRO A 96 -6.23 -8.19 23.75
C PRO A 96 -4.70 -8.21 23.74
N MET A 97 -4.11 -7.04 23.50
CA MET A 97 -2.66 -6.83 23.53
C MET A 97 -2.12 -6.94 24.96
N GLU A 98 -2.80 -6.32 25.92
CA GLU A 98 -2.45 -6.38 27.34
C GLU A 98 -3.67 -6.82 28.17
N GLU A 99 -3.45 -7.55 29.27
CA GLU A 99 -4.54 -8.01 30.14
C GLU A 99 -5.27 -6.85 30.85
N VAL A 100 -4.63 -5.67 30.90
CA VAL A 100 -5.11 -4.49 31.63
C VAL A 100 -5.83 -3.50 30.71
N ASP A 101 -5.49 -3.46 29.43
CA ASP A 101 -6.05 -2.53 28.45
C ASP A 101 -6.76 -3.29 27.33
N ASN A 102 -8.10 -3.24 27.35
CA ASN A 102 -8.97 -3.88 26.36
C ASN A 102 -9.24 -2.98 25.14
N GLU A 103 -8.71 -1.75 25.09
CA GLU A 103 -8.90 -0.89 23.93
C GLU A 103 -8.01 -1.31 22.75
N LYS A 104 -6.84 -1.89 23.05
CA LYS A 104 -5.83 -2.31 22.07
C LYS A 104 -5.98 -3.81 21.77
N VAL A 105 -6.73 -4.14 20.71
CA VAL A 105 -7.00 -5.52 20.28
C VAL A 105 -6.38 -5.86 18.92
N PHE A 106 -5.93 -7.10 18.77
CA PHE A 106 -5.59 -7.68 17.46
C PHE A 106 -6.72 -8.54 16.93
N GLN A 107 -6.71 -8.68 15.61
CA GLN A 107 -7.65 -9.48 14.85
C GLN A 107 -6.88 -10.67 14.25
N VAL A 108 -7.10 -11.88 14.76
CA VAL A 108 -6.44 -13.12 14.33
C VAL A 108 -7.45 -14.07 13.70
N GLY A 109 -7.16 -14.58 12.51
CA GLY A 109 -8.06 -15.47 11.76
C GLY A 109 -8.49 -16.69 12.58
N SER A 110 -9.78 -17.00 12.56
CA SER A 110 -10.39 -18.10 13.33
C SER A 110 -9.97 -19.50 12.86
N GLN A 111 -9.49 -19.63 11.62
CA GLN A 111 -9.07 -20.90 11.02
C GLN A 111 -7.63 -21.30 11.39
N LEU A 112 -6.89 -20.45 12.11
CA LEU A 112 -5.51 -20.71 12.50
C LEU A 112 -5.47 -21.82 13.57
N GLY A 113 -4.54 -22.77 13.44
CA GLY A 113 -4.40 -23.85 14.43
C GLY A 113 -4.06 -23.30 15.82
N GLU A 114 -4.52 -23.96 16.89
CA GLU A 114 -4.34 -23.45 18.27
C GLU A 114 -2.88 -23.16 18.63
N ALA A 115 -1.95 -24.03 18.20
CA ALA A 115 -0.52 -23.85 18.43
C ALA A 115 0.02 -22.61 17.69
N GLU A 116 -0.30 -22.47 16.40
CA GLU A 116 0.14 -21.34 15.56
C GLU A 116 -0.48 -20.02 16.04
N LYS A 117 -1.74 -20.07 16.47
CA LYS A 117 -2.44 -18.93 17.07
C LYS A 117 -1.73 -18.48 18.35
N GLY A 118 -1.34 -19.42 19.21
CA GLY A 118 -0.59 -19.14 20.43
C GLY A 118 0.76 -18.47 20.14
N GLU A 119 1.53 -19.05 19.21
CA GLU A 119 2.84 -18.48 18.81
C GLU A 119 2.69 -17.07 18.21
N LEU A 120 1.69 -16.86 17.36
CA LEU A 120 1.42 -15.57 16.75
C LEU A 120 1.03 -14.51 17.79
N ILE A 121 0.16 -14.84 18.74
CA ILE A 121 -0.23 -13.91 19.82
C ILE A 121 0.99 -13.51 20.66
N ILE A 122 1.83 -14.48 21.04
CA ILE A 122 3.06 -14.21 21.79
C ILE A 122 4.00 -13.31 20.98
N PHE A 123 4.18 -13.60 19.70
CA PHE A 123 5.01 -12.78 18.80
C PHE A 123 4.50 -11.34 18.71
N LEU A 124 3.19 -11.15 18.51
CA LEU A 124 2.58 -9.83 18.41
C LEU A 124 2.76 -9.05 19.73
N ARG A 125 2.52 -9.70 20.87
CA ARG A 125 2.72 -9.09 22.20
C ARG A 125 4.17 -8.66 22.46
N ASN A 126 5.13 -9.45 22.02
CA ASN A 126 6.54 -9.14 22.17
C ASN A 126 7.01 -7.95 21.30
N ASN A 127 6.28 -7.63 20.22
CA ASN A 127 6.61 -6.55 19.28
C ASN A 127 5.61 -5.40 19.36
N LYS A 128 5.11 -5.10 20.58
CA LYS A 128 4.08 -4.07 20.80
C LYS A 128 4.48 -2.65 20.38
N ASP A 129 5.77 -2.37 20.41
CA ASP A 129 6.40 -1.09 20.06
C ASP A 129 6.46 -0.81 18.55
N VAL A 130 6.26 -1.85 17.72
CA VAL A 130 6.21 -1.72 16.25
C VAL A 130 4.87 -1.13 15.77
N PHE A 131 3.81 -1.29 16.57
CA PHE A 131 2.47 -0.82 16.23
C PHE A 131 2.22 0.59 16.77
N ALA A 132 1.53 1.40 15.96
CA ALA A 132 1.00 2.69 16.39
C ALA A 132 -0.53 2.61 16.38
N TRP A 133 -1.14 2.85 17.54
CA TRP A 133 -2.58 2.78 17.74
C TRP A 133 -3.28 4.11 17.42
N SER A 134 -2.51 5.19 17.37
CA SER A 134 -2.96 6.50 16.92
C SER A 134 -1.87 7.17 16.07
N ALA A 135 -2.26 8.21 15.32
CA ALA A 135 -1.31 9.00 14.55
C ALA A 135 -0.26 9.71 15.42
N GLU A 136 -0.55 9.92 16.71
CA GLU A 136 0.33 10.57 17.68
C GLU A 136 1.46 9.65 18.14
N GLU A 137 1.24 8.33 18.14
CA GLU A 137 2.22 7.32 18.53
C GLU A 137 3.27 7.06 17.43
N VAL A 138 3.04 7.52 16.19
CA VAL A 138 4.01 7.38 15.10
C VAL A 138 5.12 8.42 15.25
N PRO A 139 6.38 8.03 15.55
CA PRO A 139 7.47 8.98 15.51
C PRO A 139 7.63 9.44 14.06
N GLY A 140 7.25 10.69 13.79
CA GLY A 140 7.42 11.28 12.46
C GLY A 140 8.87 11.15 11.99
N ILE A 141 9.07 11.03 10.68
CA ILE A 141 10.43 11.03 10.11
C ILE A 141 11.09 12.35 10.49
N SER A 142 12.27 12.28 11.11
CA SER A 142 13.02 13.47 11.52
C SER A 142 13.12 14.46 10.35
N SER A 143 12.79 15.72 10.62
CA SER A 143 12.90 16.80 9.64
C SER A 143 14.34 16.95 9.12
N ALA A 144 15.35 16.54 9.89
CA ALA A 144 16.73 16.48 9.42
C ALA A 144 16.94 15.50 8.25
N ILE A 145 16.11 14.45 8.15
CA ILE A 145 16.16 13.42 7.11
C ILE A 145 15.20 13.77 5.96
N MET A 146 14.02 14.32 6.28
CA MET A 146 12.94 14.51 5.31
C MET A 146 12.90 15.90 4.66
N VAL A 147 13.62 16.89 5.21
CA VAL A 147 13.64 18.25 4.64
C VAL A 147 14.69 18.35 3.55
N HIS A 148 14.23 18.57 2.31
CA HIS A 148 15.11 19.02 1.23
C HIS A 148 15.34 20.53 1.36
N LYS A 149 16.59 20.94 1.63
CA LYS A 149 16.97 22.37 1.60
C LYS A 149 17.05 22.84 0.14
N LEU A 150 16.04 23.59 -0.29
CA LEU A 150 16.09 24.31 -1.56
C LEU A 150 17.21 25.35 -1.50
N ARG A 151 18.11 25.34 -2.49
CA ARG A 151 19.09 26.42 -2.67
C ARG A 151 18.39 27.65 -3.24
N VAL A 152 17.86 28.48 -2.35
CA VAL A 152 17.26 29.78 -2.71
C VAL A 152 18.29 30.87 -2.41
N ASP A 153 18.42 31.83 -3.31
CA ASP A 153 19.24 33.02 -3.09
C ASP A 153 18.54 33.94 -2.07
N PRO A 154 19.12 34.17 -0.87
CA PRO A 154 18.51 35.02 0.16
C PRO A 154 18.45 36.50 -0.23
N ALA A 155 19.22 36.95 -1.22
CA ALA A 155 19.14 38.31 -1.75
C ALA A 155 17.91 38.52 -2.64
N ARG A 156 17.22 37.45 -3.05
CA ARG A 156 16.08 37.52 -3.94
C ARG A 156 14.77 37.60 -3.14
N PRO A 157 13.95 38.65 -3.30
CA PRO A 157 12.72 38.80 -2.53
C PRO A 157 11.70 37.71 -2.90
N PRO A 158 10.88 37.27 -1.95
CA PRO A 158 9.84 36.28 -2.21
C PRO A 158 8.78 36.85 -3.17
N THR A 159 8.44 36.08 -4.21
CA THR A 159 7.41 36.47 -5.18
C THR A 159 6.08 35.80 -4.82
N ARG A 160 5.07 36.59 -4.47
CA ARG A 160 3.70 36.08 -4.27
C ARG A 160 2.99 35.93 -5.61
N GLN A 161 2.79 34.70 -6.06
CA GLN A 161 1.98 34.43 -7.24
C GLN A 161 0.48 34.61 -6.91
N LYS A 162 -0.27 35.30 -7.77
CA LYS A 162 -1.74 35.38 -7.61
C LYS A 162 -2.33 33.98 -7.80
N LYS A 163 -3.25 33.60 -6.90
CA LYS A 163 -4.06 32.39 -7.04
C LYS A 163 -4.75 32.43 -8.41
N ARG A 164 -4.54 31.40 -9.23
CA ARG A 164 -5.31 31.23 -10.47
C ARG A 164 -6.71 30.76 -10.09
N ASN A 165 -7.72 31.43 -10.63
CA ASN A 165 -9.09 30.94 -10.56
C ASN A 165 -9.21 29.80 -11.58
N PHE A 166 -9.35 28.58 -11.10
CA PHE A 166 -9.73 27.45 -11.95
C PHE A 166 -11.25 27.51 -12.16
N ALA A 167 -11.69 27.24 -13.38
CA ALA A 167 -13.12 27.06 -13.66
C ALA A 167 -13.63 25.82 -12.90
N PRO A 168 -14.92 25.77 -12.53
CA PRO A 168 -15.51 24.56 -11.94
C PRO A 168 -15.34 23.37 -12.90
N GLU A 169 -15.04 22.20 -12.33
CA GLU A 169 -14.99 20.92 -13.06
C GLU A 169 -16.34 20.66 -13.75
N ARG A 170 -16.30 20.04 -14.93
CA ARG A 170 -17.41 19.93 -15.88
C ARG A 170 -18.12 18.60 -15.78
#